data_AF-A0A232M3V6-F1
#
_entry.id   AF-A0A232M3V6-F1
#
_cell.length_a   1.000
_cell.length_b   1.000
_cell.length_c   1.000
_cell.angle_alpha   90.00
_cell.angle_beta   90.00
_cell.angle_gamma   90.00
#
_symmetry.space_group_name_H-M   'P 1'
#
loop_
_entity.id
_entity.type
_entity.pdbx_description
1 polymer ?
#
loop_
_entity_poly.entity_id
_entity_poly.type
_entity_poly.pdbx_seq_one_letter_code
_entity_poly.pdbx_strand_id
1 'polypeptide(L)'
;MAEPRARAARHKGQSNFAGELRLLLLAYGDPNPHPSFPSEPLPETVRVLDEIVTDFVLEICHAAAAFAMYARRQKIKVDDFLFALRRDPGKLGRVQELLRMERELKEARKAFDQNDDQVGALRESGKKGLGELGDGIDGAATGTGRRARGKGKRGGRRASDATEGTVPKRRKIAS
;
A
#
# COMPACT_ATOMS: atom_id res chain seq x y z
N MET A 1 -25.56 -24.21 10.20
CA MET A 1 -24.62 -25.11 9.51
C MET A 1 -24.62 -24.72 8.04
N ALA A 2 -23.65 -23.93 7.58
CA ALA A 2 -23.55 -23.58 6.16
C ALA A 2 -22.68 -24.65 5.47
N GLU A 3 -23.24 -25.33 4.48
CA GLU A 3 -22.53 -26.35 3.69
C GLU A 3 -21.23 -25.80 3.09
N PRO A 4 -20.16 -26.62 3.04
CA PRO A 4 -18.98 -26.29 2.26
C PRO A 4 -19.36 -26.38 0.79
N ARG A 5 -19.74 -25.24 0.20
CA ARG A 5 -20.00 -25.13 -1.24
C ARG A 5 -18.71 -25.52 -1.97
N ALA A 6 -18.68 -26.72 -2.53
CA ALA A 6 -17.59 -27.21 -3.37
C ALA A 6 -17.30 -26.16 -4.44
N ARG A 7 -16.13 -25.53 -4.35
CA ARG A 7 -15.67 -24.60 -5.38
C ARG A 7 -15.36 -25.45 -6.60
N ALA A 8 -16.14 -25.27 -7.68
CA ALA A 8 -15.76 -25.76 -8.99
C ALA A 8 -14.32 -25.34 -9.25
N ALA A 9 -13.47 -26.28 -9.68
CA ALA A 9 -12.08 -26.03 -10.03
C ALA A 9 -12.00 -25.09 -11.24
N ARG A 10 -12.19 -23.78 -11.01
CA ARG A 10 -12.25 -22.75 -12.06
C ARG A 10 -10.89 -22.34 -12.61
N HIS A 11 -9.81 -23.01 -12.18
CA HIS A 11 -8.44 -22.67 -12.58
C HIS A 11 -7.65 -23.86 -13.11
N LYS A 12 -8.32 -24.95 -13.55
CA LYS A 12 -7.59 -26.08 -14.14
C LYS A 12 -7.10 -25.70 -15.54
N GLY A 13 -5.89 -25.10 -15.60
CA GLY A 13 -5.22 -24.66 -16.82
C GLY A 13 -4.86 -23.18 -16.89
N GLN A 14 -5.28 -22.33 -15.95
CA GLN A 14 -4.89 -20.92 -15.91
C GLN A 14 -3.76 -20.73 -14.90
N SER A 15 -2.55 -20.47 -15.39
CA SER A 15 -1.40 -20.22 -14.52
C SER A 15 -1.45 -18.81 -13.93
N ASN A 16 -1.52 -18.69 -12.61
CA ASN A 16 -1.68 -17.39 -11.93
C ASN A 16 -0.34 -16.66 -11.74
N PHE A 17 0.74 -17.41 -11.51
CA PHE A 17 2.04 -16.89 -11.06
C PHE A 17 3.21 -17.36 -11.93
N ALA A 18 2.97 -17.84 -13.16
CA ALA A 18 4.01 -18.46 -14.00
C ALA A 18 5.30 -17.61 -14.15
N GLY A 19 5.18 -16.30 -14.37
CA GLY A 19 6.33 -15.41 -14.48
C GLY A 19 7.11 -15.25 -13.16
N GLU A 20 6.38 -15.02 -12.07
CA GLU A 20 6.96 -14.84 -10.73
C GLU A 20 7.60 -16.14 -10.22
N LEU A 21 7.00 -17.29 -10.49
CA LEU A 21 7.54 -18.60 -10.11
C LEU A 21 8.81 -18.94 -10.87
N ARG A 22 8.94 -18.53 -12.14
CA ARG A 22 10.20 -18.67 -12.90
C ARG A 22 11.32 -17.85 -12.27
N LEU A 23 11.03 -16.59 -11.90
CA LEU A 23 11.99 -15.73 -11.21
C LEU A 23 12.33 -16.24 -9.80
N LEU A 24 11.34 -16.78 -9.09
CA LEU A 24 11.53 -17.40 -7.78
C LEU A 24 12.46 -18.61 -7.90
N LEU A 25 12.20 -19.52 -8.83
CA LEU A 25 13.03 -20.70 -9.07
C LEU A 25 14.48 -20.31 -9.38
N LEU A 26 14.67 -19.32 -10.26
CA LEU A 26 15.98 -18.75 -10.57
C LEU A 26 16.69 -18.21 -9.31
N ALA A 27 15.99 -17.43 -8.48
CA ALA A 27 16.55 -16.88 -7.24
C ALA A 27 16.91 -17.97 -6.22
N TYR A 28 16.26 -19.12 -6.27
CA TYR A 28 16.51 -20.28 -5.41
C TYR A 28 17.49 -21.30 -6.02
N GLY A 29 18.12 -20.96 -7.15
CA GLY A 29 19.20 -21.74 -7.75
C GLY A 29 18.75 -22.86 -8.68
N ASP A 30 17.51 -22.81 -9.17
CA ASP A 30 17.11 -23.62 -10.33
C ASP A 30 18.08 -23.34 -11.49
N PRO A 31 18.44 -24.35 -12.31
CA PRO A 31 19.65 -24.31 -13.09
C PRO A 31 19.74 -23.07 -13.98
N ASN A 32 20.77 -22.27 -13.73
CA ASN A 32 21.17 -21.20 -14.64
C ASN A 32 21.54 -21.79 -16.01
N PRO A 33 21.39 -21.02 -17.11
CA PRO A 33 21.63 -21.52 -18.46
C PRO A 33 22.98 -22.26 -18.57
N HIS A 34 22.95 -23.56 -18.85
CA HIS A 34 24.13 -24.38 -19.05
C HIS A 34 24.02 -25.08 -20.41
N PRO A 35 25.12 -25.28 -21.14
CA PRO A 35 25.09 -25.92 -22.46
C PRO A 35 24.52 -27.34 -22.50
N SER A 36 24.35 -28.02 -21.35
CA SER A 36 23.81 -29.39 -21.27
C SER A 36 22.41 -29.50 -20.66
N PHE A 37 21.76 -28.40 -20.26
CA PHE A 37 20.36 -28.41 -19.82
C PHE A 37 19.63 -27.11 -20.19
N PRO A 38 18.33 -27.18 -20.52
CA PRO A 38 17.56 -26.02 -20.94
C PRO A 38 17.59 -24.89 -19.90
N SER A 39 17.62 -23.65 -20.39
CA SER A 39 17.73 -22.41 -19.60
C SER A 39 16.47 -22.03 -18.83
N GLU A 40 15.38 -22.77 -19.00
CA GLU A 40 14.08 -22.48 -18.40
C GLU A 40 13.65 -23.63 -17.48
N PRO A 41 12.99 -23.33 -16.34
CA PRO A 41 12.38 -24.35 -15.50
C PRO A 41 11.39 -25.18 -16.32
N LEU A 42 11.32 -26.48 -16.01
CA LEU A 42 10.35 -27.38 -16.62
C LEU A 42 8.93 -26.82 -16.48
N PRO A 43 8.13 -26.76 -17.57
CA PRO A 43 6.76 -26.26 -17.52
C PRO A 43 5.90 -26.98 -16.48
N GLU A 44 6.15 -28.27 -16.25
CA GLU A 44 5.47 -29.10 -15.25
C GLU A 44 5.78 -28.62 -13.83
N THR A 45 7.04 -28.27 -13.53
CA THR A 45 7.45 -27.73 -12.23
C THR A 45 6.74 -26.42 -11.94
N VAL A 46 6.72 -25.50 -12.92
CA VAL A 46 6.02 -24.21 -12.78
C VAL A 46 4.53 -24.44 -12.56
N ARG A 47 3.91 -25.36 -13.29
CA ARG A 47 2.48 -25.68 -13.11
C ARG A 47 2.16 -26.24 -11.73
N VAL A 48 2.95 -27.19 -11.24
CA VAL A 48 2.74 -27.79 -9.91
C VAL A 48 2.96 -26.76 -8.81
N LEU A 49 3.98 -25.91 -8.92
CA LEU A 49 4.20 -24.83 -7.96
C LEU A 49 3.09 -23.79 -7.96
N ASP A 50 2.50 -23.48 -9.14
CA ASP A 50 1.36 -22.59 -9.25
C ASP A 50 0.12 -23.14 -8.52
N GLU A 51 -0.13 -24.45 -8.65
CA GLU A 51 -1.18 -25.16 -7.91
C GLU A 51 -0.92 -25.11 -6.40
N ILE A 52 0.29 -25.46 -5.96
CA ILE A 52 0.68 -25.46 -4.53
C ILE A 52 0.53 -24.07 -3.90
N VAL A 53 1.02 -23.02 -4.58
CA VAL A 53 0.94 -21.64 -4.07
C VAL A 53 -0.50 -21.16 -4.04
N THR A 54 -1.27 -21.47 -5.07
CA THR A 54 -2.70 -21.13 -5.10
C THR A 54 -3.45 -21.78 -3.94
N ASP A 55 -3.23 -23.08 -3.70
CA ASP A 55 -3.85 -23.80 -2.59
C ASP A 55 -3.41 -23.24 -1.23
N PHE A 56 -2.11 -22.98 -1.04
CA PHE A 56 -1.60 -22.36 0.18
C PHE A 56 -2.28 -21.00 0.49
N VAL A 57 -2.43 -20.13 -0.51
CA VAL A 57 -3.10 -18.83 -0.35
C VAL A 57 -4.57 -19.00 0.00
N LEU A 58 -5.26 -19.97 -0.63
CA LEU A 58 -6.66 -20.25 -0.35
C LEU A 58 -6.86 -20.78 1.08
N GLU A 59 -6.02 -21.73 1.51
CA GLU A 59 -6.08 -22.32 2.84
C GLU A 59 -5.85 -21.28 3.94
N ILE A 60 -4.82 -20.44 3.81
CA ILE A 60 -4.54 -19.42 4.83
C ILE A 60 -5.65 -18.35 4.89
N CYS A 61 -6.27 -18.01 3.75
CA CYS A 61 -7.41 -17.10 3.72
C CYS A 61 -8.65 -17.71 4.39
N HIS A 62 -8.91 -19.01 4.20
CA HIS A 62 -10.00 -19.70 4.90
C HIS A 62 -9.75 -19.77 6.40
N ALA A 63 -8.52 -20.06 6.81
CA ALA A 63 -8.14 -20.06 8.22
C ALA A 63 -8.34 -18.68 8.86
N ALA A 64 -7.83 -17.62 8.23
CA ALA A 64 -8.02 -16.24 8.68
C ALA A 64 -9.51 -15.85 8.74
N ALA A 65 -10.31 -16.25 7.73
CA ALA A 65 -11.75 -16.02 7.72
C ALA A 65 -12.46 -16.73 8.88
N ALA A 66 -12.08 -17.97 9.19
CA ALA A 66 -12.64 -18.72 10.32
C ALA A 66 -12.37 -18.01 11.66
N PHE A 67 -11.17 -17.46 11.86
CA PHE A 67 -10.85 -16.67 13.06
C PHE A 67 -11.60 -15.34 13.13
N ALA A 68 -11.76 -14.65 12.01
CA ALA A 68 -12.59 -13.45 11.95
C ALA A 68 -14.05 -13.75 12.32
N MET A 69 -14.60 -14.86 11.80
CA MET A 69 -15.96 -15.32 12.12
C MET A 69 -16.11 -15.72 13.59
N TYR A 70 -15.11 -16.38 14.18
CA TYR A 70 -15.08 -16.68 15.61
C TYR A 70 -15.14 -15.39 16.46
N ALA A 71 -14.44 -14.34 16.02
CA ALA A 71 -14.52 -13.01 16.61
C ALA A 71 -15.79 -12.21 16.23
N ARG A 72 -16.80 -12.86 15.64
CA ARG A 72 -18.09 -12.28 15.21
C ARG A 72 -17.91 -11.12 14.22
N ARG A 73 -16.83 -11.12 13.46
CA ARG A 73 -16.54 -10.12 12.42
C ARG A 73 -16.70 -10.74 11.04
N GLN A 74 -17.32 -9.97 10.14
CA GLN A 74 -17.38 -10.31 8.72
C GLN A 74 -16.13 -9.85 7.96
N LYS A 75 -15.48 -8.77 8.43
CA LYS A 75 -14.26 -8.24 7.83
C LYS A 75 -13.02 -8.89 8.45
N ILE A 76 -12.18 -9.45 7.58
CA ILE A 76 -10.87 -10.02 7.93
C ILE A 76 -9.88 -8.88 8.18
N LYS A 77 -9.06 -9.02 9.22
CA LYS A 77 -7.98 -8.10 9.59
C LYS A 77 -6.62 -8.79 9.45
N VAL A 78 -5.55 -8.01 9.47
CA VAL A 78 -4.17 -8.52 9.45
C VAL A 78 -3.90 -9.45 10.64
N ASP A 79 -4.45 -9.12 11.81
CA ASP A 79 -4.32 -9.94 13.02
C ASP A 79 -4.87 -11.37 12.86
N ASP A 80 -5.89 -11.55 12.00
CA ASP A 80 -6.45 -12.88 11.72
C ASP A 80 -5.44 -13.77 10.97
N PHE A 81 -4.62 -13.18 10.08
CA PHE A 81 -3.52 -13.88 9.41
C PHE A 81 -2.36 -14.17 10.36
N LEU A 82 -2.00 -13.22 11.24
CA LEU A 82 -0.99 -13.45 12.28
C LEU A 82 -1.40 -14.62 13.19
N PHE A 83 -2.68 -14.66 13.58
CA PHE A 83 -3.19 -15.76 14.38
C PHE A 83 -3.25 -17.07 13.61
N ALA A 84 -3.56 -17.07 12.32
CA ALA A 84 -3.52 -18.26 11.47
C ALA A 84 -2.10 -18.85 11.36
N LEU A 85 -1.08 -17.99 11.29
CA LEU A 85 0.33 -18.38 11.20
C LEU A 85 0.99 -18.71 12.54
N ARG A 86 0.26 -18.66 13.67
CA ARG A 86 0.83 -18.84 15.03
C ARG A 86 1.60 -20.16 15.26
N ARG A 87 1.35 -21.17 14.43
CA ARG A 87 2.02 -22.49 14.52
C ARG A 87 3.32 -22.57 13.72
N ASP A 88 3.57 -21.60 12.84
CA ASP A 88 4.77 -21.50 12.02
C ASP A 88 5.57 -20.26 12.42
N PRO A 89 6.53 -20.38 13.35
CA PRO A 89 7.28 -19.23 13.85
C PRO A 89 8.12 -18.56 12.75
N GLY A 90 8.56 -19.31 11.73
CA GLY A 90 9.36 -18.76 10.63
C GLY A 90 8.53 -17.83 9.75
N LYS A 91 7.36 -18.30 9.29
CA LYS A 91 6.43 -17.47 8.49
C LYS A 91 5.89 -16.31 9.31
N LEU A 92 5.55 -16.52 10.57
CA LEU A 92 5.06 -15.46 11.46
C LEU A 92 6.11 -14.37 11.66
N GLY A 93 7.35 -14.74 11.97
CA GLY A 93 8.45 -13.78 12.16
C GLY A 93 8.71 -12.97 10.89
N ARG A 94 8.66 -13.61 9.71
CA ARG A 94 8.81 -12.90 8.43
C ARG A 94 7.69 -11.87 8.21
N VAL A 95 6.43 -12.22 8.50
CA VAL A 95 5.30 -11.29 8.35
C VAL A 95 5.43 -10.12 9.32
N GLN A 96 5.80 -10.38 10.58
CA GLN A 96 6.00 -9.33 11.59
C GLN A 96 7.11 -8.35 11.18
N GLU A 97 8.22 -8.86 10.65
CA GLU A 97 9.31 -8.02 10.18
C GLU A 97 8.88 -7.13 9.00
N LEU A 98 8.15 -7.69 8.03
CA LEU A 98 7.63 -6.91 6.89
C LEU A 98 6.67 -5.80 7.35
N LEU A 99 5.78 -6.08 8.31
CA LEU A 99 4.88 -5.07 8.89
C LEU A 99 5.62 -4.01 9.72
N ARG A 100 6.78 -4.35 10.28
CA ARG A 100 7.65 -3.39 10.98
C ARG A 100 8.31 -2.45 9.97
N MET A 101 8.93 -2.99 8.93
CA MET A 101 9.55 -2.23 7.85
C MET A 101 8.54 -1.30 7.15
N GLU A 102 7.31 -1.76 6.91
CA GLU A 102 6.26 -0.92 6.32
C GLU A 102 5.91 0.28 7.20
N ARG A 103 5.84 0.09 8.53
CA ARG A 103 5.60 1.20 9.48
C ARG A 103 6.76 2.19 9.47
N GLU A 104 8.00 1.71 9.54
CA GLU A 104 9.20 2.55 9.49
C GLU A 104 9.25 3.38 8.20
N LEU A 105 8.92 2.79 7.04
CA LEU A 105 8.86 3.51 5.76
C LEU A 105 7.75 4.56 5.73
N LYS A 106 6.58 4.28 6.32
CA LYS A 106 5.48 5.26 6.42
C LYS A 106 5.83 6.42 7.33
N GLU A 107 6.48 6.15 8.46
CA GLU A 107 6.95 7.17 9.39
C GLU A 107 8.03 8.04 8.77
N ALA A 108 9.00 7.44 8.07
CA ALA A 108 10.02 8.18 7.33
C ALA A 108 9.39 9.11 6.29
N ARG A 109 8.46 8.61 5.46
CA ARG A 109 7.75 9.43 4.46
C ARG A 109 7.00 10.61 5.10
N LYS A 110 6.36 10.38 6.25
CA LYS A 110 5.64 11.42 6.99
C LYS A 110 6.59 12.48 7.56
N ALA A 111 7.76 12.08 8.06
CA ALA A 111 8.76 13.02 8.56
C ALA A 111 9.29 13.94 7.47
N PHE A 112 9.49 13.44 6.24
CA PHE A 112 9.88 14.27 5.10
C PHE A 112 8.78 15.26 4.67
N ASP A 113 7.52 14.84 4.64
CA ASP A 113 6.38 15.69 4.26
C ASP A 113 6.21 16.86 5.26
N GLN A 114 6.36 16.59 6.56
CA GLN A 114 6.29 17.62 7.61
C GLN A 114 7.45 18.63 7.55
N ASN A 115 8.63 18.20 7.11
CA ASN A 115 9.79 19.08 6.99
C ASN A 115 9.68 20.02 5.78
N ASP A 116 9.06 19.59 4.68
CA ASP A 116 8.89 20.42 3.49
C ASP A 116 7.88 21.57 3.73
N ASP A 117 6.82 21.31 4.50
CA ASP A 117 5.87 22.33 4.96
C ASP A 117 6.53 23.38 5.89
N GLN A 118 7.47 22.96 6.75
CA GLN A 118 8.21 23.88 7.60
C GLN A 118 9.21 24.76 6.81
N VAL A 119 9.84 24.21 5.77
CA VAL A 119 10.74 24.97 4.88
C VAL A 119 9.95 25.98 4.02
N GLY A 120 8.73 25.64 3.59
CA GLY A 120 7.80 26.57 2.94
C GLY A 120 7.42 27.75 3.85
N ALA A 121 7.09 27.47 5.12
CA ALA A 121 6.74 28.49 6.11
C ALA A 121 7.93 29.42 6.47
N LEU A 122 9.15 28.88 6.56
CA LEU A 122 10.37 29.66 6.78
C LEU A 122 10.74 30.55 5.58
N ARG A 123 10.45 30.11 4.34
CA ARG A 123 10.63 30.94 3.14
C ARG A 123 9.61 32.09 3.06
N GLU A 124 8.41 31.89 3.56
CA GLU A 124 7.37 32.93 3.60
C GLU A 124 7.62 33.96 4.71
N SER A 125 8.13 33.54 5.87
CA SER A 125 8.57 34.45 6.93
C SER A 125 9.87 35.21 6.56
N GLY A 126 10.79 34.58 5.82
CA GLY A 126 11.99 35.24 5.29
C GLY A 126 11.72 36.36 4.28
N LYS A 127 10.58 36.33 3.56
CA LYS A 127 10.16 37.42 2.67
C LYS A 127 9.55 38.62 3.41
N LYS A 128 9.05 38.44 4.63
CA LYS A 128 8.53 39.55 5.45
C LYS A 128 9.61 40.38 6.13
N GLY A 129 10.85 39.88 6.22
CA GLY A 129 11.99 40.62 6.78
C GLY A 129 12.75 41.50 5.78
N LEU A 130 12.45 41.42 4.49
CA LEU A 130 13.18 42.13 3.42
C LEU A 130 12.28 43.12 2.65
N GLY A 131 11.25 43.67 3.31
CA GLY A 131 10.27 44.59 2.73
C GLY A 131 10.22 45.97 3.39
N GLU A 132 11.04 46.24 4.41
CA GLU A 132 11.01 47.48 5.19
C GLU A 132 12.30 48.30 5.00
N LEU A 133 12.70 48.49 3.73
CA LEU A 133 13.67 49.49 3.27
C LEU A 133 13.16 50.02 1.91
N GLY A 134 12.02 50.71 1.93
CA GLY A 134 11.70 51.73 0.91
C GLY A 134 12.49 53.00 1.22
N ASP A 135 12.70 53.96 0.33
CA ASP A 135 12.16 54.28 -0.97
C ASP A 135 13.04 55.44 -1.51
N GLY A 136 13.19 55.60 -2.83
CA GLY A 136 13.92 56.76 -3.36
C GLY A 136 14.36 56.68 -4.83
N ILE A 137 13.61 57.41 -5.67
CA ILE A 137 14.01 58.10 -6.91
C ILE A 137 13.79 57.38 -8.26
N ASP A 138 12.68 57.79 -8.88
CA ASP A 138 12.43 58.25 -10.26
C ASP A 138 13.24 57.72 -11.46
N GLY A 139 12.51 57.36 -12.52
CA GLY A 139 12.99 57.57 -13.90
C GLY A 139 12.63 56.51 -14.93
N ALA A 140 11.57 56.79 -15.70
CA ALA A 140 11.26 56.39 -17.08
C ALA A 140 12.12 55.34 -17.82
N ALA A 141 11.46 54.32 -18.42
CA ALA A 141 11.59 53.98 -19.85
C ALA A 141 10.71 52.78 -20.26
N THR A 142 9.73 53.07 -21.13
CA THR A 142 9.29 52.31 -22.32
C THR A 142 9.43 50.78 -22.39
N GLY A 143 8.29 50.12 -22.65
CA GLY A 143 8.16 49.42 -23.95
C GLY A 143 7.92 47.91 -23.97
N THR A 144 6.69 47.56 -24.38
CA THR A 144 6.28 46.36 -25.14
C THR A 144 6.12 45.03 -24.39
N GLY A 145 4.88 44.53 -24.43
CA GLY A 145 4.47 43.29 -23.77
C GLY A 145 4.36 42.07 -24.68
N ARG A 146 3.87 40.96 -24.12
CA ARG A 146 3.03 39.98 -24.83
C ARG A 146 2.41 38.94 -23.86
N ARG A 147 1.07 39.00 -23.81
CA ARG A 147 0.09 37.89 -23.86
C ARG A 147 -0.04 36.93 -22.68
N ALA A 148 -1.16 37.13 -21.99
CA ALA A 148 -1.90 36.15 -21.22
C ALA A 148 -2.33 34.92 -22.05
N ARG A 149 -2.35 33.74 -21.40
CA ARG A 149 -3.35 32.69 -21.67
C ARG A 149 -3.51 31.80 -20.44
N GLY A 150 -4.57 32.06 -19.67
CA GLY A 150 -5.05 31.12 -18.65
C GLY A 150 -5.85 29.98 -19.28
N LYS A 151 -5.74 28.78 -18.69
CA LYS A 151 -6.81 27.78 -18.68
C LYS A 151 -6.57 26.79 -17.55
N GLY A 152 -7.40 26.88 -16.51
CA GLY A 152 -7.37 25.97 -15.38
C GLY A 152 -7.91 24.58 -15.70
N LYS A 153 -7.50 23.60 -14.87
CA LYS A 153 -8.34 22.46 -14.47
C LYS A 153 -7.80 21.89 -13.16
N ARG A 154 -8.35 22.33 -12.02
CA ARG A 154 -8.13 21.71 -10.71
C ARG A 154 -8.93 20.40 -10.68
N GLY A 155 -8.23 19.27 -10.73
CA GLY A 155 -8.79 17.94 -10.52
C GLY A 155 -9.11 17.75 -9.03
N GLY A 156 -10.36 17.35 -8.75
CA GLY A 156 -10.92 17.24 -7.40
C GLY A 156 -10.17 16.27 -6.49
N ARG A 157 -9.85 16.75 -5.28
CA ARG A 157 -9.49 15.89 -4.15
C ARG A 157 -10.78 15.24 -3.63
N ARG A 158 -10.86 13.92 -3.73
CA ARG A 158 -11.87 13.09 -3.05
C ARG A 158 -11.77 13.32 -1.54
N ALA A 159 -12.82 13.88 -0.96
CA ALA A 159 -13.05 13.91 0.47
C ALA A 159 -13.61 12.56 0.90
N SER A 160 -12.78 11.75 1.57
CA SER A 160 -13.24 10.60 2.35
C SER A 160 -12.11 10.10 3.25
N ASP A 161 -11.75 10.88 4.26
CA ASP A 161 -11.30 10.34 5.55
C ASP A 161 -11.26 11.46 6.59
N ALA A 162 -12.44 11.82 7.10
CA ALA A 162 -12.58 12.64 8.30
C ALA A 162 -13.04 11.72 9.43
N THR A 163 -12.18 11.66 10.44
CA THR A 163 -12.26 10.95 11.70
C THR A 163 -13.59 11.12 12.43
N GLU A 164 -14.20 10.03 12.91
CA GLU A 164 -15.16 10.10 14.02
C GLU A 164 -14.69 9.22 15.19
N GLY A 165 -14.07 9.90 16.14
CA GLY A 165 -13.94 9.46 17.51
C GLY A 165 -14.44 10.58 18.41
N THR A 166 -15.76 10.69 18.62
CA THR A 166 -16.36 11.48 19.71
C THR A 166 -17.72 10.91 20.09
N VAL A 167 -17.85 10.55 21.36
CA VAL A 167 -19.07 10.00 21.98
C VAL A 167 -20.08 11.12 22.23
N PRO A 168 -21.39 10.99 21.87
CA PRO A 168 -22.37 11.97 22.30
C PRO A 168 -22.98 11.63 23.68
N LYS A 169 -22.84 12.59 24.60
CA LYS A 169 -23.45 12.65 25.94
C LYS A 169 -24.98 12.75 25.85
N ARG A 170 -25.63 12.08 26.82
CA ARG A 170 -27.06 12.12 27.15
C ARG A 170 -27.65 13.54 27.15
N ARG A 171 -28.87 13.67 26.63
CA ARG A 171 -29.83 14.72 27.02
C ARG A 171 -31.12 14.10 27.54
N LYS A 172 -31.51 14.53 28.74
CA LYS A 172 -32.74 14.23 29.46
C LYS A 172 -33.79 15.26 28.99
N ILE A 173 -34.98 14.84 28.57
CA ILE A 173 -36.14 15.74 28.47
C ILE A 173 -37.36 15.00 29.02
N ALA A 174 -38.03 15.66 29.96
CA ALA A 174 -39.31 15.29 30.51
C ALA A 174 -40.43 15.92 29.69
N SER A 175 -41.53 15.19 29.54
CA SER A 175 -42.92 15.65 29.43
C SER A 175 -43.81 14.42 29.50
#